data_AF-A0A3D3Q8C7-F1
#
_entry.id   AF-A0A3D3Q8C7-F1
#
_cell.length_a   1.000
_cell.length_b   1.000
_cell.length_c   1.000
_cell.angle_alpha   90.00
_cell.angle_beta   90.00
_cell.angle_gamma   90.00
#
_symmetry.space_group_name_H-M   'P 1'
#
loop_
_entity.id
_entity.type
_entity.pdbx_description
1 polymer ?
#
loop_
_entity_poly.entity_id
_entity_poly.type
_entity_poly.pdbx_seq_one_letter_code
_entity_poly.pdbx_strand_id
1 'polypeptide(L)'
;MGIDDRLRDAVRDVQADPAAWAGVEQGVVRHRRRVVVARAATALTVLALAGGALALAVAAFRGPELPIGPPPGAIAVTDVRWAGGSNGVWTITGRVSNRSARSLMVVVSCTLRDEAGDTSAVSRVQAGLVAGHRHIPFAGTAKGLRAEPVGADCSAQGSTVVAPPVTPAAVANFQPQAVVFFDSQHGLSGGSDGACDTSCTGVMERSTDGGSTWQPVWTGDGIVDDLTALGPNEAWATIDKCRSTGIQGCSNLILHSGDGGATWTELVMAPVYRLSFATPDVGWAISTESQGSPAAPLANTVDGGRTWTTVADPCPAGAPFPTSIRFASVDQGWLACEGEGATIMSAKAILKSAEGGTSWVPQSEVFAPGSGATVPVGGLSIDGHQPGLAFRPDGHGWLWLTRDCLYGTADSGANWTRLGICQPDLQFVSSAWLVDDLHGFALVSSADKRTLELRATDDGGATFHVVASWPLA
;
A
#
# COMPACT_ATOMS: atom_id res chain seq x y z
N MET A 1 -11.18 -0.23 48.91
CA MET A 1 -12.24 0.81 48.97
C MET A 1 -11.62 2.09 48.46
N GLY A 2 -12.05 2.54 47.28
CA GLY A 2 -11.48 3.70 46.59
C GLY A 2 -11.83 5.01 47.28
N ILE A 3 -11.13 6.09 46.91
CA ILE A 3 -11.40 7.44 47.45
C ILE A 3 -12.86 7.87 47.14
N ASP A 4 -13.38 7.42 46.00
CA ASP A 4 -14.75 7.69 45.57
C ASP A 4 -15.80 6.91 46.38
N ASP A 5 -15.47 5.71 46.86
CA ASP A 5 -16.35 4.92 47.73
C ASP A 5 -16.45 5.57 49.12
N ARG A 6 -15.31 6.05 49.66
CA ARG A 6 -15.28 6.78 50.94
C ARG A 6 -16.02 8.11 50.88
N LEU A 7 -15.99 8.80 49.73
CA LEU A 7 -16.73 10.02 49.50
C LEU A 7 -18.24 9.78 49.39
N ARG A 8 -18.68 8.67 48.77
CA ARG A 8 -20.11 8.31 48.72
C ARG A 8 -20.67 7.92 50.08
N ASP A 9 -19.90 7.19 50.88
CA ASP A 9 -20.30 6.83 52.26
C ASP A 9 -20.38 8.06 53.16
N ALA A 10 -19.45 9.01 53.04
CA ALA A 10 -19.48 10.26 53.81
C ALA A 10 -20.67 11.18 53.45
N VAL A 11 -21.21 11.08 52.23
CA VAL A 11 -22.33 11.90 51.76
C VAL A 11 -23.70 11.31 52.14
N ARG A 12 -23.78 10.02 52.49
CA ARG A 12 -25.05 9.36 52.84
C ARG A 12 -25.61 9.74 54.21
N ASP A 13 -24.78 10.24 55.14
CA ASP A 13 -25.16 10.38 56.56
C ASP A 13 -25.22 11.82 57.10
N VAL A 14 -25.16 12.86 56.25
CA VAL A 14 -25.17 14.26 56.74
C VAL A 14 -26.38 15.03 56.22
N GLN A 15 -27.41 15.14 57.06
CA GLN A 15 -28.35 16.26 56.99
C GLN A 15 -27.60 17.56 57.32
N ALA A 16 -27.27 18.32 56.27
CA ALA A 16 -27.00 19.76 56.21
C ALA A 16 -26.34 20.44 57.44
N ASP A 17 -25.01 20.33 57.56
CA ASP A 17 -24.19 21.34 58.24
C ASP A 17 -23.46 22.21 57.19
N PRO A 18 -23.84 23.51 57.05
CA PRO A 18 -23.19 24.44 56.10
C PRO A 18 -21.69 24.63 56.33
N ALA A 19 -21.18 24.46 57.56
CA ALA A 19 -19.77 24.64 57.87
C ALA A 19 -18.90 23.48 57.34
N ALA A 20 -19.45 22.25 57.33
CA ALA A 20 -18.78 21.08 56.77
C ALA A 20 -18.60 21.20 55.25
N TRP A 21 -19.60 21.74 54.55
CA TRP A 21 -19.54 21.98 53.11
C TRP A 21 -18.51 23.04 52.72
N ALA A 22 -18.38 24.12 53.50
CA ALA A 22 -17.35 25.14 53.26
C ALA A 22 -15.92 24.56 53.35
N GLY A 23 -15.69 23.59 54.24
CA GLY A 23 -14.41 22.88 54.36
C GLY A 23 -14.10 22.00 53.15
N VAL A 24 -15.11 21.30 52.62
CA VAL A 24 -14.97 20.45 51.41
C VAL A 24 -14.72 21.32 50.18
N GLU A 25 -15.45 22.43 50.00
CA GLU A 25 -15.22 23.35 48.89
C GLU A 25 -13.82 23.97 48.93
N GLN A 26 -13.33 24.39 50.10
CA GLN A 26 -11.96 24.88 50.24
C GLN A 26 -10.92 23.79 49.93
N GLY A 27 -11.19 22.54 50.29
CA GLY A 27 -10.36 21.38 49.95
C GLY A 27 -10.30 21.11 48.44
N VAL A 28 -11.45 21.13 47.76
CA VAL A 28 -11.55 20.94 46.30
C VAL A 28 -10.89 22.09 45.54
N VAL A 29 -11.05 23.35 45.99
CA VAL A 29 -10.38 24.51 45.38
C VAL A 29 -8.86 24.44 45.57
N ARG A 30 -8.37 24.02 46.75
CA ARG A 30 -6.93 23.80 46.98
C ARG A 30 -6.38 22.65 46.13
N HIS A 31 -7.12 21.56 45.96
CA HIS A 31 -6.71 20.44 45.10
C HIS A 31 -6.70 20.85 43.62
N ARG A 32 -7.73 21.55 43.13
CA ARG A 32 -7.76 22.10 41.77
C ARG A 32 -6.62 23.08 41.51
N ARG A 33 -6.28 23.96 42.47
CA ARG A 33 -5.10 24.83 42.35
C ARG A 33 -3.78 24.05 42.25
N ARG A 34 -3.61 22.98 43.05
CA ARG A 34 -2.42 22.12 42.96
C ARG A 34 -2.34 21.37 41.63
N VAL A 35 -3.46 20.87 41.11
CA VAL A 35 -3.53 20.19 39.80
C VAL A 35 -3.29 21.17 38.66
N VAL A 36 -3.79 22.40 38.74
CA VAL A 36 -3.52 23.46 37.73
C VAL A 36 -2.06 23.89 37.76
N VAL A 37 -1.44 24.05 38.94
CA VAL A 37 -0.01 24.36 39.05
C VAL A 37 0.85 23.20 38.56
N ALA A 38 0.47 21.95 38.85
CA ALA A 38 1.14 20.77 38.33
C ALA A 38 1.04 20.70 36.79
N ARG A 39 -0.16 20.90 36.21
CA ARG A 39 -0.37 20.94 34.76
C ARG A 39 0.36 22.11 34.08
N ALA A 40 0.44 23.28 34.72
CA ALA A 40 1.21 24.42 34.22
C ALA A 40 2.73 24.13 34.25
N ALA A 41 3.21 23.46 35.30
CA ALA A 41 4.59 23.00 35.37
C ALA A 41 4.89 21.97 34.28
N THR A 42 4.01 20.97 34.06
CA THR A 42 4.17 19.98 32.98
C THR A 42 4.12 20.65 31.60
N ALA A 43 3.24 21.63 31.39
CA ALA A 43 3.17 22.38 30.14
C ALA A 43 4.45 23.21 29.89
N LEU A 44 5.04 23.81 30.93
CA LEU A 44 6.31 24.52 30.84
C LEU A 44 7.48 23.58 30.53
N THR A 45 7.50 22.37 31.09
CA THR A 45 8.52 21.36 30.75
C THR A 45 8.36 20.84 29.32
N VAL A 46 7.13 20.66 28.86
CA VAL A 46 6.82 20.27 27.47
C VAL A 46 7.19 21.40 26.49
N LEU A 47 6.94 22.67 26.84
CA LEU A 47 7.37 23.83 26.04
C LEU A 47 8.90 23.99 26.00
N ALA A 48 9.60 23.70 27.11
CA ALA A 48 11.06 23.72 27.15
C ALA A 48 11.68 22.57 26.33
N LEU A 49 11.07 21.37 26.39
CA LEU A 49 11.48 20.21 25.57
C LEU A 49 11.14 20.42 24.09
N ALA A 50 9.99 21.01 23.78
CA ALA A 50 9.61 21.37 22.41
C ALA A 50 10.50 22.48 21.85
N GLY A 51 10.87 23.48 22.66
CA GLY A 51 11.82 24.53 22.27
C GLY A 51 13.24 24.00 22.05
N GLY A 52 13.69 23.05 22.88
CA GLY A 52 14.96 22.34 22.71
C GLY A 52 14.96 21.44 21.47
N ALA A 53 13.87 20.73 21.22
CA ALA A 53 13.68 19.91 20.02
C ALA A 53 13.58 20.77 18.75
N LEU A 54 12.98 21.96 18.81
CA LEU A 54 12.91 22.88 17.67
C LEU A 54 14.30 23.49 17.37
N ALA A 55 15.12 23.78 18.39
CA ALA A 55 16.49 24.24 18.19
C ALA A 55 17.41 23.15 17.61
N LEU A 56 17.22 21.88 18.01
CA LEU A 56 17.90 20.72 17.43
C LEU A 56 17.39 20.39 16.01
N ALA A 57 16.10 20.58 15.74
CA ALA A 57 15.53 20.44 14.40
C ALA A 57 16.06 21.53 13.45
N VAL A 58 16.19 22.78 13.90
CA VAL A 58 16.77 23.87 13.10
C VAL A 58 18.27 23.66 12.82
N ALA A 59 19.01 23.02 13.73
CA ALA A 59 20.40 22.61 13.50
C ALA A 59 20.54 21.38 12.57
N ALA A 60 19.53 20.49 12.54
CA ALA A 60 19.46 19.31 11.68
C ALA A 60 18.84 19.58 10.30
N PHE A 61 18.07 20.66 10.13
CA PHE A 61 17.53 21.15 8.85
C PHE A 61 18.53 22.05 8.09
N ARG A 62 19.80 21.65 8.03
CA ARG A 62 20.52 21.82 6.75
C ARG A 62 19.93 20.77 5.82
N GLY A 63 18.80 21.10 5.21
CA GLY A 63 18.18 20.25 4.20
C GLY A 63 19.21 19.84 3.14
N PRO A 64 19.01 18.71 2.44
CA PRO A 64 19.79 18.45 1.24
C PRO A 64 19.69 19.71 0.38
N GLU A 65 20.84 20.26 -0.01
CA GLU A 65 20.87 21.33 -0.99
C GLU A 65 19.94 20.91 -2.13
N LEU A 66 18.83 21.65 -2.33
CA LEU A 66 18.02 21.53 -3.54
C LEU A 66 19.01 21.40 -4.70
N PRO A 67 18.91 20.38 -5.58
CA PRO A 67 19.91 20.18 -6.62
C PRO A 67 20.07 21.50 -7.35
N ILE A 68 21.20 22.17 -7.07
CA ILE A 68 21.46 23.52 -7.54
C ILE A 68 21.43 23.35 -9.04
N GLY A 69 20.37 23.87 -9.67
CA GLY A 69 20.31 23.98 -11.12
C GLY A 69 21.64 24.58 -11.57
N PRO A 70 22.24 24.09 -12.67
CA PRO A 70 23.59 24.48 -13.03
C PRO A 70 23.70 26.02 -13.01
N PRO A 71 24.79 26.58 -12.47
CA PRO A 71 24.87 28.02 -12.18
C PRO A 71 24.48 28.84 -13.42
N PRO A 72 23.81 30.00 -13.25
CA PRO A 72 23.39 30.84 -14.38
C PRO A 72 24.54 31.05 -15.37
N GLY A 73 24.34 30.69 -16.64
CA GLY A 73 25.38 30.77 -17.69
C GLY A 73 26.26 29.52 -17.84
N ALA A 74 25.97 28.42 -17.13
CA ALA A 74 26.66 27.14 -17.29
C ALA A 74 26.45 26.50 -18.67
N ILE A 75 25.36 26.84 -19.37
CA ILE A 75 25.11 26.38 -20.73
C ILE A 75 25.03 27.58 -21.66
N ALA A 76 25.73 27.51 -22.78
CA ALA A 76 25.67 28.53 -23.82
C ALA A 76 25.40 27.89 -25.19
N VAL A 77 24.52 28.55 -25.95
CA VAL A 77 24.23 28.23 -27.35
C VAL A 77 25.03 29.18 -28.24
N THR A 78 25.80 28.64 -29.17
CA THR A 78 26.67 29.41 -30.08
C THR A 78 26.59 28.86 -31.51
N ASP A 79 27.16 29.57 -32.47
CA ASP A 79 27.24 29.16 -33.88
C ASP A 79 25.87 28.83 -34.50
N VAL A 80 24.81 29.53 -34.09
CA VAL A 80 23.46 29.31 -34.61
C VAL A 80 23.42 29.72 -36.08
N ARG A 81 23.00 28.80 -36.93
CA ARG A 81 22.83 28.97 -38.37
C ARG A 81 21.51 28.38 -38.80
N TRP A 82 20.94 28.92 -39.85
CA TRP A 82 19.75 28.37 -40.48
C TRP A 82 19.98 28.19 -41.98
N ALA A 83 19.32 27.18 -42.55
CA ALA A 83 19.33 26.91 -43.97
C ALA A 83 17.99 26.27 -44.37
N GLY A 84 17.53 26.54 -45.59
CA GLY A 84 16.26 26.01 -46.10
C GLY A 84 15.33 27.10 -46.61
N GLY A 85 14.01 26.89 -46.45
CA GLY A 85 12.96 27.82 -46.88
C GLY A 85 11.94 27.23 -47.87
N SER A 86 12.12 26.00 -48.35
CA SER A 86 11.11 25.35 -49.18
C SER A 86 9.84 25.10 -48.35
N ASN A 87 8.74 25.75 -48.75
CA ASN A 87 7.44 25.71 -48.07
C ASN A 87 7.42 26.25 -46.63
N GLY A 88 8.32 27.19 -46.28
CA GLY A 88 8.33 27.84 -44.98
C GLY A 88 8.85 26.97 -43.82
N VAL A 89 9.68 25.97 -44.14
CA VAL A 89 10.40 25.12 -43.19
C VAL A 89 11.89 25.44 -43.24
N TRP A 90 12.45 25.72 -42.07
CA TRP A 90 13.84 26.13 -41.88
C TRP A 90 14.56 25.13 -40.98
N THR A 91 15.73 24.68 -41.38
CA THR A 91 16.61 23.86 -40.54
C THR A 91 17.51 24.79 -39.74
N ILE A 92 17.50 24.64 -38.42
CA ILE A 92 18.37 25.39 -37.50
C ILE A 92 19.46 24.44 -37.01
N THR A 93 20.70 24.88 -37.05
CA THR A 93 21.85 24.16 -36.50
C THR A 93 22.64 25.07 -35.58
N GLY A 94 23.35 24.50 -34.63
CA GLY A 94 24.25 25.27 -33.78
C GLY A 94 25.04 24.36 -32.86
N ARG A 95 25.72 24.97 -31.88
CA ARG A 95 26.44 24.25 -30.83
C ARG A 95 25.89 24.61 -29.47
N VAL A 96 25.82 23.60 -28.61
CA VAL A 96 25.57 23.79 -27.19
C VAL A 96 26.83 23.43 -26.41
N SER A 97 27.22 24.29 -25.48
CA SER A 97 28.41 24.14 -24.66
C SER A 97 28.02 24.05 -23.19
N ASN A 98 28.59 23.06 -22.49
CA ASN A 98 28.45 22.91 -21.04
C ASN A 98 29.76 23.36 -20.38
N ARG A 99 29.72 24.50 -19.70
CA ARG A 99 30.87 25.09 -19.00
C ARG A 99 31.02 24.55 -17.57
N SER A 100 30.05 23.78 -17.08
CA SER A 100 30.13 23.14 -15.77
C SER A 100 30.98 21.87 -15.82
N ALA A 101 31.39 21.39 -14.65
CA ALA A 101 32.09 20.11 -14.50
C ALA A 101 31.15 18.88 -14.59
N ARG A 102 29.83 19.07 -14.49
CA ARG A 102 28.85 17.98 -14.46
C ARG A 102 28.31 17.70 -15.85
N SER A 103 28.01 16.45 -16.17
CA SER A 103 27.27 16.11 -17.40
C SER A 103 25.81 16.52 -17.25
N LEU A 104 25.26 17.20 -18.27
CA LEU A 104 23.90 17.74 -18.26
C LEU A 104 23.12 17.22 -19.46
N MET A 105 21.86 16.84 -19.26
CA MET A 105 20.92 16.69 -20.36
C MET A 105 20.44 18.07 -20.77
N VAL A 106 20.61 18.40 -22.06
CA VAL A 106 20.34 19.74 -22.56
C VAL A 106 19.23 19.73 -23.61
N VAL A 107 18.26 20.62 -23.41
CA VAL A 107 17.19 20.91 -24.38
C VAL A 107 17.39 22.32 -24.89
N VAL A 108 17.38 22.49 -26.21
CA VAL A 108 17.53 23.77 -26.90
C VAL A 108 16.20 24.17 -27.53
N SER A 109 15.84 25.43 -27.34
CA SER A 109 14.66 26.07 -27.95
C SER A 109 15.11 27.31 -28.71
N CYS A 110 14.80 27.40 -30.00
CA CYS A 110 15.24 28.47 -30.90
C CYS A 110 14.09 29.07 -31.71
N THR A 111 13.87 30.39 -31.63
CA THR A 111 12.84 31.11 -32.41
C THR A 111 13.50 31.93 -33.53
N LEU A 112 13.07 31.77 -34.78
CA LEU A 112 13.53 32.59 -35.92
C LEU A 112 12.70 33.86 -36.07
N ARG A 113 13.32 34.92 -36.59
CA ARG A 113 12.70 36.22 -36.86
C ARG A 113 13.07 36.77 -38.25
N ASP A 114 12.11 37.42 -38.92
CA ASP A 114 12.35 38.17 -40.16
C ASP A 114 12.47 39.69 -39.93
N GLU A 115 12.67 40.46 -41.01
CA GLU A 115 12.80 41.93 -40.97
C GLU A 115 11.51 42.65 -40.53
N ALA A 116 10.35 42.02 -40.70
CA ALA A 116 9.06 42.57 -40.30
C ALA A 116 8.75 42.32 -38.81
N GLY A 117 9.55 41.47 -38.15
CA GLY A 117 9.37 41.07 -36.76
C GLY A 117 8.45 39.86 -36.58
N ASP A 118 8.03 39.19 -37.67
CA ASP A 118 7.28 37.95 -37.59
C ASP A 118 8.18 36.82 -37.06
N THR A 119 7.58 35.88 -36.33
CA THR A 119 8.30 34.81 -35.62
C THR A 119 7.82 33.41 -35.99
N SER A 120 8.72 32.43 -35.99
CA SER A 120 8.41 31.03 -36.34
C SER A 120 7.99 30.19 -35.13
N ALA A 121 7.17 29.15 -35.33
CA ALA A 121 6.96 28.10 -34.34
C ALA A 121 8.16 27.13 -34.26
N VAL A 122 8.52 26.75 -33.03
CA VAL A 122 9.75 26.02 -32.69
C VAL A 122 9.45 24.62 -32.21
N SER A 123 10.18 23.62 -32.73
CA SER A 123 10.25 22.29 -32.10
C SER A 123 11.35 22.28 -31.04
N ARG A 124 11.04 21.90 -29.79
CA ARG A 124 12.07 21.67 -28.77
C ARG A 124 13.01 20.57 -29.25
N VAL A 125 14.31 20.87 -29.33
CA VAL A 125 15.32 19.90 -29.73
C VAL A 125 16.05 19.41 -28.50
N GLN A 126 15.98 18.11 -28.25
CA GLN A 126 16.86 17.47 -27.28
C GLN A 126 18.27 17.41 -27.88
N ALA A 127 19.18 18.26 -27.42
CA ALA A 127 20.56 18.25 -27.88
C ALA A 127 21.29 16.98 -27.40
N GLY A 128 20.85 16.39 -26.29
CA GLY A 128 21.38 15.16 -25.72
C GLY A 128 22.22 15.41 -24.46
N LEU A 129 23.01 14.41 -24.09
CA LEU A 129 23.91 14.48 -22.93
C LEU A 129 25.17 15.27 -23.30
N VAL A 130 25.38 16.42 -22.66
CA VAL A 130 26.59 17.23 -22.82
C VAL A 130 27.48 17.01 -21.61
N ALA A 131 28.57 16.26 -21.79
CA ALA A 131 29.57 16.07 -20.73
C ALA A 131 30.14 17.41 -20.25
N GLY A 132 30.59 17.45 -18.99
CA GLY A 132 31.21 18.64 -18.41
C GLY A 132 32.38 19.14 -19.25
N HIS A 133 32.48 20.46 -19.44
CA HIS A 133 33.46 21.13 -20.29
C HIS A 133 33.48 20.68 -21.76
N ARG A 134 32.40 20.07 -22.26
CA ARG A 134 32.27 19.67 -23.67
C ARG A 134 31.21 20.50 -24.39
N HIS A 135 31.25 20.41 -25.72
CA HIS A 135 30.23 20.96 -26.59
C HIS A 135 29.79 19.90 -27.59
N ILE A 136 28.53 19.96 -28.01
CA ILE A 136 27.96 19.08 -29.04
C ILE A 136 27.14 19.92 -30.04
N PRO A 137 27.05 19.50 -31.31
CA PRO A 137 26.15 20.11 -32.25
C PRO A 137 24.68 19.78 -31.92
N PHE A 138 23.76 20.66 -32.29
CA PHE A 138 22.33 20.36 -32.32
C PHE A 138 21.75 20.74 -33.69
N ALA A 139 20.65 20.10 -34.06
CA ALA A 139 19.90 20.40 -35.28
C ALA A 139 18.40 20.31 -35.00
N GLY A 140 17.63 21.28 -35.49
CA GLY A 140 16.18 21.41 -35.31
C GLY A 140 15.48 21.93 -36.55
N THR A 141 14.16 21.95 -36.50
CA THR A 141 13.33 22.54 -37.55
C THR A 141 12.39 23.58 -36.98
N ALA A 142 12.27 24.71 -37.68
CA ALA A 142 11.32 25.78 -37.42
C ALA A 142 10.37 25.92 -38.60
N LYS A 143 9.09 26.18 -38.32
CA LYS A 143 8.05 26.28 -39.34
C LYS A 143 7.27 27.58 -39.19
N GLY A 144 6.78 28.11 -40.30
CA GLY A 144 5.83 29.22 -40.31
C GLY A 144 6.39 30.56 -40.78
N LEU A 145 7.71 30.68 -41.00
CA LEU A 145 8.30 31.87 -41.63
C LEU A 145 8.28 31.74 -43.16
N ARG A 146 7.68 32.71 -43.84
CA ARG A 146 7.60 32.74 -45.32
C ARG A 146 8.81 33.41 -45.99
N ALA A 147 9.43 34.37 -45.31
CA ALA A 147 10.63 35.07 -45.75
C ALA A 147 11.90 34.46 -45.10
N GLU A 148 13.06 34.84 -45.63
CA GLU A 148 14.34 34.42 -45.04
C GLU A 148 14.55 35.05 -43.66
N PRO A 149 14.92 34.26 -42.63
CA PRO A 149 15.18 34.80 -41.30
C PRO A 149 16.41 35.70 -41.28
N VAL A 150 16.33 36.79 -40.54
CA VAL A 150 17.45 37.70 -40.26
C VAL A 150 18.04 37.53 -38.86
N GLY A 151 17.37 36.75 -38.00
CA GLY A 151 17.86 36.45 -36.66
C GLY A 151 17.24 35.20 -36.03
N ALA A 152 17.92 34.69 -35.00
CA ALA A 152 17.49 33.55 -34.21
C ALA A 152 17.74 33.80 -32.71
N ASP A 153 16.71 33.61 -31.89
CA ASP A 153 16.81 33.61 -30.43
C ASP A 153 16.81 32.18 -29.90
N CYS A 154 17.96 31.71 -29.41
CA CYS A 154 18.10 30.39 -28.83
C CYS A 154 18.37 30.45 -27.34
N SER A 155 17.68 29.59 -26.60
CA SER A 155 17.91 29.33 -25.17
C SER A 155 18.12 27.84 -24.94
N ALA A 156 18.88 27.49 -23.92
CA ALA A 156 19.11 26.10 -23.53
C ALA A 156 18.86 25.91 -22.04
N GLN A 157 18.23 24.79 -21.69
CA GLN A 157 17.98 24.37 -20.31
C GLN A 157 18.72 23.07 -20.05
N GLY A 158 19.50 23.04 -18.97
CA GLY A 158 20.27 21.88 -18.53
C GLY A 158 19.67 21.27 -17.28
N SER A 159 19.48 19.96 -17.30
CA SER A 159 19.13 19.19 -16.10
C SER A 159 20.27 18.23 -15.77
N THR A 160 20.62 18.14 -14.49
CA THR A 160 21.59 17.15 -14.02
C THR A 160 21.06 15.75 -14.28
N VAL A 161 21.90 14.88 -14.86
CA VAL A 161 21.59 13.45 -14.88
C VAL A 161 21.75 12.94 -13.46
N VAL A 162 20.62 12.77 -12.76
CA VAL A 162 20.58 11.81 -11.67
C VAL A 162 20.65 10.46 -12.37
N ALA A 163 21.74 9.73 -12.20
CA ALA A 163 21.75 8.33 -12.60
C ALA A 163 20.51 7.69 -11.96
N PRO A 164 19.73 6.87 -12.67
CA PRO A 164 18.74 6.06 -11.99
C PRO A 164 19.46 5.38 -10.82
N PRO A 165 18.85 5.34 -9.61
CA PRO A 165 19.44 4.59 -8.51
C PRO A 165 19.90 3.25 -9.05
N VAL A 166 21.10 2.79 -8.65
CA VAL A 166 21.50 1.41 -8.93
C VAL A 166 20.38 0.55 -8.39
N THR A 167 19.55 0.02 -9.27
CA THR A 167 18.36 -0.74 -8.88
C THR A 167 18.86 -1.90 -8.04
N PRO A 168 18.51 -1.99 -6.75
CA PRO A 168 18.87 -3.16 -5.98
C PRO A 168 18.30 -4.37 -6.72
N ALA A 169 19.14 -5.36 -7.00
CA ALA A 169 18.70 -6.57 -7.69
C ALA A 169 17.64 -7.28 -6.84
N ALA A 170 16.62 -7.85 -7.49
CA ALA A 170 15.62 -8.69 -6.85
C ALA A 170 16.28 -9.79 -6.02
N VAL A 171 15.65 -10.17 -4.90
CA VAL A 171 16.21 -11.18 -4.00
C VAL A 171 16.18 -12.56 -4.66
N ALA A 172 17.35 -13.20 -4.81
CA ALA A 172 17.54 -14.36 -5.68
C ALA A 172 16.66 -15.59 -5.35
N ASN A 173 16.26 -15.76 -4.09
CA ASN A 173 15.45 -16.90 -3.62
C ASN A 173 14.07 -16.47 -3.07
N PHE A 174 13.60 -15.27 -3.42
CA PHE A 174 12.35 -14.72 -2.91
C PHE A 174 11.15 -15.62 -3.23
N GLN A 175 10.39 -15.98 -2.20
CA GLN A 175 9.14 -16.74 -2.25
C GLN A 175 7.99 -15.83 -1.81
N PRO A 176 7.36 -15.09 -2.74
CA PRO A 176 6.21 -14.27 -2.38
C PRO A 176 5.01 -15.09 -1.89
N GLN A 177 4.29 -14.56 -0.92
CA GLN A 177 3.08 -15.14 -0.32
C GLN A 177 1.87 -14.23 -0.51
N ALA A 178 2.07 -12.91 -0.47
CA ALA A 178 1.02 -11.91 -0.60
C ALA A 178 1.38 -10.88 -1.67
N VAL A 179 0.38 -10.43 -2.42
CA VAL A 179 0.49 -9.30 -3.35
C VAL A 179 -0.67 -8.34 -3.14
N VAL A 180 -0.39 -7.04 -3.26
CA VAL A 180 -1.39 -5.97 -3.28
C VAL A 180 -0.99 -4.91 -4.29
N PHE A 181 -1.97 -4.26 -4.91
CA PHE A 181 -1.74 -3.23 -5.92
C PHE A 181 -2.53 -1.97 -5.62
N PHE A 182 -1.84 -0.83 -5.57
CA PHE A 182 -2.46 0.49 -5.39
C PHE A 182 -3.18 0.93 -6.67
N ASP A 183 -2.61 0.55 -7.82
CA ASP A 183 -3.16 0.69 -9.17
C ASP A 183 -2.53 -0.37 -10.09
N SER A 184 -2.80 -0.31 -11.40
CA SER A 184 -2.30 -1.30 -12.36
C SER A 184 -0.78 -1.24 -12.61
N GLN A 185 -0.07 -0.27 -12.06
CA GLN A 185 1.38 -0.09 -12.21
C GLN A 185 2.14 -0.23 -10.89
N HIS A 186 1.54 0.17 -9.77
CA HIS A 186 2.18 0.22 -8.45
C HIS A 186 1.69 -0.91 -7.57
N GLY A 187 2.60 -1.81 -7.17
CA GLY A 187 2.29 -2.96 -6.36
C GLY A 187 3.34 -3.30 -5.32
N LEU A 188 2.94 -4.11 -4.36
CA LEU A 188 3.77 -4.70 -3.31
C LEU A 188 3.66 -6.20 -3.36
N SER A 189 4.78 -6.85 -3.06
CA SER A 189 4.90 -8.30 -2.93
C SER A 189 5.63 -8.59 -1.62
N GLY A 190 5.11 -9.51 -0.83
CA GLY A 190 5.64 -9.86 0.48
C GLY A 190 5.79 -11.36 0.62
N GLY A 191 6.90 -11.81 1.19
CA GLY A 191 7.15 -13.22 1.48
C GLY A 191 8.45 -13.43 2.24
N SER A 192 9.21 -14.46 1.87
CA SER A 192 10.48 -14.83 2.51
C SER A 192 11.62 -15.05 1.50
N ASP A 193 12.86 -15.03 1.96
CA ASP A 193 14.08 -15.28 1.16
C ASP A 193 14.37 -16.77 0.87
N GLY A 194 13.36 -17.63 0.93
CA GLY A 194 13.47 -19.07 0.70
C GLY A 194 12.43 -19.87 1.48
N ALA A 195 12.64 -21.19 1.60
CA ALA A 195 11.84 -22.08 2.43
C ALA A 195 12.04 -21.77 3.93
N CYS A 196 10.94 -21.67 4.67
CA CYS A 196 10.93 -21.25 6.07
C CYS A 196 10.73 -22.43 7.03
N ASP A 197 11.76 -23.23 7.22
CA ASP A 197 11.70 -24.41 8.11
C ASP A 197 12.06 -24.10 9.57
N THR A 198 12.97 -23.16 9.84
CA THR A 198 13.44 -22.84 11.21
C THR A 198 13.77 -21.35 11.43
N SER A 199 14.35 -20.69 10.43
CA SER A 199 14.59 -19.24 10.40
C SER A 199 14.52 -18.76 8.96
N CYS A 200 13.87 -17.64 8.71
CA CYS A 200 13.90 -17.01 7.40
C CYS A 200 13.78 -15.49 7.50
N THR A 201 14.27 -14.83 6.46
CA THR A 201 14.20 -13.38 6.34
C THR A 201 12.94 -13.05 5.56
N GLY A 202 12.03 -12.30 6.16
CA GLY A 202 10.94 -11.68 5.45
C GLY A 202 11.46 -10.63 4.50
N VAL A 203 10.85 -10.57 3.31
CA VAL A 203 11.20 -9.60 2.27
C VAL A 203 9.90 -8.98 1.76
N MET A 204 9.89 -7.66 1.66
CA MET A 204 8.89 -6.94 0.86
C MET A 204 9.58 -6.26 -0.31
N GLU A 205 9.01 -6.43 -1.50
CA GLU A 205 9.43 -5.78 -2.72
C GLU A 205 8.31 -4.88 -3.26
N ARG A 206 8.69 -3.79 -3.93
CA ARG A 206 7.79 -2.83 -4.56
C ARG A 206 8.02 -2.79 -6.07
N SER A 207 6.93 -2.71 -6.82
CA SER A 207 6.93 -2.52 -8.27
C SER A 207 6.31 -1.17 -8.65
N THR A 208 6.76 -0.62 -9.78
CA THR A 208 6.21 0.60 -10.40
C THR A 208 5.91 0.41 -11.89
N ASP A 209 5.86 -0.83 -12.36
CA ASP A 209 5.71 -1.20 -13.77
C ASP A 209 4.80 -2.44 -13.95
N GLY A 210 3.76 -2.52 -13.11
CA GLY A 210 2.73 -3.56 -13.20
C GLY A 210 3.23 -4.93 -12.75
N GLY A 211 4.23 -4.98 -11.87
CA GLY A 211 4.82 -6.21 -11.38
C GLY A 211 5.84 -6.85 -12.32
N SER A 212 6.29 -6.13 -13.36
CA SER A 212 7.33 -6.63 -14.29
C SER A 212 8.71 -6.62 -13.64
N THR A 213 9.00 -5.60 -12.83
CA THR A 213 10.21 -5.51 -12.02
C THR A 213 9.88 -5.13 -10.58
N TRP A 214 10.74 -5.61 -9.68
CA TRP A 214 10.56 -5.52 -8.23
C TRP A 214 11.84 -5.03 -7.56
N GLN A 215 11.68 -4.19 -6.54
CA GLN A 215 12.79 -3.66 -5.75
C GLN A 215 12.54 -3.91 -4.26
N PRO A 216 13.51 -4.47 -3.51
CA PRO A 216 13.34 -4.67 -2.07
C PRO A 216 13.22 -3.34 -1.34
N VAL A 217 12.17 -3.21 -0.52
CA VAL A 217 11.84 -2.02 0.28
C VAL A 217 11.88 -2.30 1.78
N TRP A 218 11.86 -3.57 2.18
CA TRP A 218 12.00 -3.98 3.57
C TRP A 218 12.54 -5.40 3.67
N THR A 219 13.36 -5.64 4.69
CA THR A 219 13.75 -6.98 5.13
C THR A 219 13.74 -7.05 6.65
N GLY A 220 13.42 -8.22 7.19
CA GLY A 220 13.40 -8.42 8.63
C GLY A 220 13.28 -9.89 9.01
N ASP A 221 13.36 -10.16 10.30
CA ASP A 221 13.16 -11.52 10.82
C ASP A 221 11.68 -11.92 10.73
N GLY A 222 11.37 -13.13 10.26
CA GLY A 222 10.00 -13.64 10.12
C GLY A 222 9.36 -13.36 8.77
N ILE A 223 8.40 -14.20 8.38
CA ILE A 223 7.76 -14.19 7.04
C ILE A 223 6.79 -13.01 6.94
N VAL A 224 6.77 -12.33 5.80
CA VAL A 224 5.64 -11.44 5.47
C VAL A 224 4.44 -12.32 5.07
N ASP A 225 3.49 -12.49 5.98
CA ASP A 225 2.34 -13.41 5.83
C ASP A 225 1.15 -12.77 5.11
N ASP A 226 0.92 -11.47 5.29
CA ASP A 226 -0.15 -10.74 4.58
C ASP A 226 0.25 -9.30 4.27
N LEU A 227 -0.39 -8.76 3.23
CA LEU A 227 -0.33 -7.37 2.83
C LEU A 227 -1.76 -6.85 2.60
N THR A 228 -1.99 -5.59 2.97
CA THR A 228 -3.21 -4.86 2.62
C THR A 228 -2.87 -3.43 2.23
N ALA A 229 -3.56 -2.89 1.24
CA ALA A 229 -3.40 -1.54 0.75
C ALA A 229 -4.73 -0.78 0.80
N LEU A 230 -4.65 0.52 1.07
CA LEU A 230 -5.78 1.44 1.10
C LEU A 230 -5.42 2.72 0.33
N GLY A 231 -6.20 3.01 -0.72
CA GLY A 231 -5.93 4.15 -1.58
C GLY A 231 -4.54 4.07 -2.23
N PRO A 232 -3.89 5.21 -2.56
CA PRO A 232 -2.63 5.20 -3.30
C PRO A 232 -1.37 5.05 -2.43
N ASN A 233 -1.47 5.24 -1.11
CA ASN A 233 -0.30 5.44 -0.25
C ASN A 233 -0.25 4.56 0.99
N GLU A 234 -1.41 4.14 1.51
CA GLU A 234 -1.45 3.45 2.80
C GLU A 234 -1.32 1.95 2.59
N ALA A 235 -0.40 1.32 3.32
CA ALA A 235 -0.24 -0.12 3.32
C ALA A 235 0.15 -0.64 4.71
N TRP A 236 -0.30 -1.84 5.01
CA TRP A 236 0.07 -2.58 6.22
C TRP A 236 0.54 -3.98 5.86
N ALA A 237 1.44 -4.50 6.68
CA ALA A 237 1.96 -5.85 6.56
C ALA A 237 1.89 -6.57 7.91
N THR A 238 1.64 -7.86 7.89
CA THR A 238 1.80 -8.73 9.06
C THR A 238 3.01 -9.63 8.88
N ILE A 239 3.93 -9.56 9.82
CA ILE A 239 5.10 -10.43 9.87
C ILE A 239 4.80 -11.56 10.87
N ASP A 240 4.79 -12.79 10.38
CA ASP A 240 4.55 -13.98 11.19
C ASP A 240 5.77 -14.25 12.08
N LYS A 241 5.57 -14.02 13.37
CA LYS A 241 6.53 -14.30 14.45
C LYS A 241 6.16 -15.56 15.24
N CYS A 242 5.04 -16.19 14.88
CA CYS A 242 4.37 -17.18 15.71
C CYS A 242 4.46 -18.59 15.17
N ARG A 243 4.31 -18.76 13.85
CA ARG A 243 4.38 -20.07 13.20
C ARG A 243 5.79 -20.67 13.27
N SER A 244 6.84 -19.85 13.41
CA SER A 244 8.21 -20.31 13.62
C SER A 244 8.52 -20.73 15.06
N THR A 245 7.70 -20.37 16.06
CA THR A 245 8.04 -20.55 17.48
C THR A 245 7.14 -21.51 18.24
N GLY A 246 5.91 -21.78 17.76
CA GLY A 246 4.97 -22.71 18.40
C GLY A 246 4.44 -22.23 19.77
N ILE A 247 4.51 -20.93 20.04
CA ILE A 247 4.20 -20.35 21.36
C ILE A 247 2.73 -19.93 21.44
N GLN A 248 2.02 -20.42 22.46
CA GLN A 248 0.68 -19.95 22.81
C GLN A 248 0.73 -18.50 23.35
N GLY A 249 -0.14 -17.63 22.85
CA GLY A 249 -0.11 -16.19 23.18
C GLY A 249 0.89 -15.39 22.36
N CYS A 250 1.36 -15.93 21.24
CA CYS A 250 2.23 -15.21 20.33
C CYS A 250 1.47 -14.12 19.53
N SER A 251 2.18 -13.01 19.29
CA SER A 251 1.71 -11.87 18.49
C SER A 251 2.52 -11.75 17.21
N ASN A 252 1.88 -11.29 16.13
CA ASN A 252 2.55 -10.92 14.89
C ASN A 252 3.03 -9.46 14.95
N LEU A 253 4.10 -9.15 14.23
CA LEU A 253 4.54 -7.78 14.06
C LEU A 253 3.72 -7.13 12.96
N ILE A 254 3.10 -5.99 13.25
CA ILE A 254 2.41 -5.15 12.26
C ILE A 254 3.36 -4.05 11.81
N LEU A 255 3.50 -3.90 10.50
CA LEU A 255 4.20 -2.79 9.87
C LEU A 255 3.21 -1.86 9.17
N HIS A 256 3.56 -0.58 9.07
CA HIS A 256 2.81 0.43 8.35
C HIS A 256 3.69 1.24 7.41
N SER A 257 3.13 1.58 6.25
CA SER A 257 3.68 2.51 5.28
C SER A 257 2.59 3.52 4.89
N GLY A 258 2.95 4.80 4.88
CA GLY A 258 2.09 5.90 4.39
C GLY A 258 2.61 6.55 3.09
N ASP A 259 3.56 5.92 2.41
CA ASP A 259 4.23 6.45 1.21
C ASP A 259 4.20 5.48 0.01
N GLY A 260 3.16 4.65 -0.06
CA GLY A 260 2.95 3.69 -1.14
C GLY A 260 3.88 2.48 -1.03
N GLY A 261 4.24 2.09 0.19
CA GLY A 261 5.13 0.97 0.49
C GLY A 261 6.60 1.23 0.19
N ALA A 262 7.02 2.49 0.04
CA ALA A 262 8.42 2.83 -0.22
C ALA A 262 9.26 2.75 1.06
N THR A 263 8.69 3.11 2.21
CA THR A 263 9.28 2.93 3.53
C THR A 263 8.29 2.31 4.51
N TRP A 264 8.82 1.55 5.47
CA TRP A 264 8.03 0.78 6.43
C TRP A 264 8.49 1.05 7.85
N THR A 265 7.53 1.15 8.77
CA THR A 265 7.77 1.35 10.19
C THR A 265 7.10 0.24 11.00
N GLU A 266 7.79 -0.24 12.03
CA GLU A 266 7.20 -1.15 13.02
C GLU A 266 6.15 -0.40 13.82
N LEU A 267 4.92 -0.92 13.82
CA LEU A 267 3.79 -0.30 14.49
C LEU A 267 3.56 -0.91 15.87
N VAL A 268 3.29 -2.21 15.94
CA VAL A 268 2.97 -2.92 17.18
C VAL A 268 3.13 -4.43 17.03
N MET A 269 3.33 -5.13 18.15
CA MET A 269 3.12 -6.57 18.26
C MET A 269 1.69 -6.83 18.72
N ALA A 270 0.87 -7.49 17.89
CA ALA A 270 -0.52 -7.80 18.23
C ALA A 270 -0.92 -9.22 17.80
N PRO A 271 -1.83 -9.88 18.54
CA PRO A 271 -2.30 -11.23 18.23
C PRO A 271 -3.36 -11.21 17.12
N VAL A 272 -3.00 -10.67 15.96
CA VAL A 272 -3.88 -10.55 14.80
C VAL A 272 -3.14 -10.88 13.50
N TYR A 273 -3.89 -11.29 12.48
CA TYR A 273 -3.42 -11.55 11.12
C TYR A 273 -4.53 -11.24 10.11
N ARG A 274 -4.21 -11.25 8.80
CA ARG A 274 -5.14 -10.88 7.70
C ARG A 274 -5.81 -9.54 7.92
N LEU A 275 -5.06 -8.46 7.70
CA LEU A 275 -5.52 -7.09 7.98
C LEU A 275 -6.39 -6.57 6.84
N SER A 276 -7.36 -5.71 7.17
CA SER A 276 -8.01 -4.86 6.20
C SER A 276 -8.45 -3.54 6.81
N PHE A 277 -8.00 -2.45 6.23
CA PHE A 277 -8.31 -1.10 6.69
C PHE A 277 -9.33 -0.44 5.78
N ALA A 278 -10.40 0.08 6.37
CA ALA A 278 -11.44 0.82 5.66
C ALA A 278 -11.13 2.32 5.59
N THR A 279 -10.35 2.80 6.57
CA THR A 279 -9.73 4.13 6.64
C THR A 279 -8.33 3.98 7.25
N PRO A 280 -7.47 5.00 7.23
CA PRO A 280 -6.15 4.91 7.88
C PRO A 280 -6.20 4.61 9.38
N ASP A 281 -7.32 4.94 10.05
CA ASP A 281 -7.48 4.72 11.49
C ASP A 281 -8.36 3.49 11.83
N VAL A 282 -9.32 3.17 10.98
CA VAL A 282 -10.32 2.12 11.24
C VAL A 282 -10.07 0.90 10.37
N GLY A 283 -9.89 -0.25 11.00
CA GLY A 283 -9.65 -1.51 10.32
C GLY A 283 -10.10 -2.73 11.11
N TRP A 284 -10.01 -3.88 10.45
CA TRP A 284 -10.27 -5.19 11.02
C TRP A 284 -9.15 -6.18 10.74
N ALA A 285 -9.14 -7.23 11.54
CA ALA A 285 -8.23 -8.35 11.41
C ALA A 285 -8.89 -9.61 11.96
N ILE A 286 -8.26 -10.76 11.69
CA ILE A 286 -8.58 -12.01 12.36
C ILE A 286 -7.68 -12.13 13.59
N SER A 287 -8.25 -12.40 14.76
CA SER A 287 -7.49 -12.57 16.01
C SER A 287 -6.90 -13.97 16.10
N THR A 288 -5.68 -14.07 16.63
CA THR A 288 -5.04 -15.33 17.01
C THR A 288 -5.34 -15.70 18.47
N GLU A 289 -6.03 -14.83 19.23
CA GLU A 289 -6.42 -15.13 20.61
C GLU A 289 -7.59 -16.10 20.66
N SER A 290 -7.31 -17.37 20.97
CA SER A 290 -8.38 -18.32 21.29
C SER A 290 -8.91 -18.05 22.71
N GLN A 291 -10.07 -17.42 22.82
CA GLN A 291 -10.77 -17.26 24.11
C GLN A 291 -11.45 -18.57 24.55
N GLY A 292 -10.68 -19.67 24.63
CA GLY A 292 -11.20 -20.99 25.03
C GLY A 292 -12.22 -21.61 24.05
N SER A 293 -12.36 -21.05 22.86
CA SER A 293 -13.16 -21.56 21.74
C SER A 293 -12.23 -21.81 20.55
N PRO A 294 -12.47 -22.84 19.73
CA PRO A 294 -11.74 -23.04 18.46
C PRO A 294 -12.03 -21.95 17.41
N ALA A 295 -12.95 -21.02 17.67
CA ALA A 295 -13.20 -19.87 16.81
C ALA A 295 -12.12 -18.79 16.96
N ALA A 296 -11.55 -18.34 15.85
CA ALA A 296 -10.68 -17.17 15.78
C ALA A 296 -11.58 -15.92 15.74
N PRO A 297 -11.70 -15.13 16.83
CA PRO A 297 -12.63 -14.01 16.82
C PRO A 297 -12.09 -12.90 15.91
N LEU A 298 -12.97 -12.09 15.32
CA LEU A 298 -12.53 -10.89 14.62
C LEU A 298 -12.00 -9.86 15.62
N ALA A 299 -11.11 -8.98 15.18
CA ALA A 299 -10.65 -7.83 15.94
C ALA A 299 -10.84 -6.55 15.13
N ASN A 300 -11.13 -5.45 15.83
CA ASN A 300 -11.27 -4.12 15.26
C ASN A 300 -10.22 -3.16 15.85
N THR A 301 -9.77 -2.21 15.04
CA THR A 301 -8.96 -1.07 15.46
C THR A 301 -9.63 0.23 15.05
N VAL A 302 -9.39 1.29 15.84
CA VAL A 302 -9.83 2.66 15.59
C VAL A 302 -8.69 3.68 15.73
N ASP A 303 -7.45 3.20 15.76
CA ASP A 303 -6.22 3.99 15.94
C ASP A 303 -5.10 3.59 14.97
N GLY A 304 -5.47 3.04 13.81
CA GLY A 304 -4.57 2.66 12.72
C GLY A 304 -3.82 1.36 12.96
N GLY A 305 -4.37 0.48 13.80
CA GLY A 305 -3.79 -0.82 14.13
C GLY A 305 -2.82 -0.81 15.30
N ARG A 306 -2.78 0.28 16.09
CA ARG A 306 -1.92 0.37 17.29
C ARG A 306 -2.53 -0.40 18.45
N THR A 307 -3.85 -0.42 18.55
CA THR A 307 -4.61 -1.25 19.48
C THR A 307 -5.71 -2.00 18.76
N TRP A 308 -6.00 -3.20 19.26
CA TRP A 308 -6.98 -4.13 18.70
C TRP A 308 -7.94 -4.58 19.78
N THR A 309 -9.24 -4.53 19.47
CA THR A 309 -10.31 -5.00 20.36
C THR A 309 -11.02 -6.16 19.70
N THR A 310 -11.05 -7.30 20.37
CA THR A 310 -11.78 -8.49 19.92
C THR A 310 -13.28 -8.22 19.88
N VAL A 311 -13.93 -8.61 18.78
CA VAL A 311 -15.37 -8.49 18.54
C VAL A 311 -16.00 -9.86 18.29
N ALA A 312 -17.33 -9.92 18.21
CA ALA A 312 -18.03 -11.17 17.98
C ALA A 312 -17.65 -11.79 16.62
N ASP A 313 -17.53 -13.12 16.59
CA ASP A 313 -17.33 -13.87 15.36
C ASP A 313 -18.66 -13.99 14.60
N PRO A 314 -18.77 -13.46 13.38
CA PRO A 314 -19.97 -13.57 12.57
C PRO A 314 -20.05 -14.87 11.76
N CYS A 315 -19.00 -15.72 11.79
CA CYS A 315 -18.98 -16.95 11.01
C CYS A 315 -20.07 -17.95 11.48
N PRO A 316 -20.79 -18.59 10.55
CA PRO A 316 -21.85 -19.54 10.89
C PRO A 316 -21.28 -20.85 11.43
N ALA A 317 -22.07 -21.58 12.22
CA ALA A 317 -21.64 -22.86 12.80
C ALA A 317 -21.22 -23.92 11.77
N GLY A 318 -21.75 -23.86 10.55
CA GLY A 318 -21.37 -24.75 9.44
C GLY A 318 -19.98 -24.44 8.84
N ALA A 319 -19.46 -23.24 9.08
CA ALA A 319 -18.15 -22.77 8.63
C ALA A 319 -17.58 -21.78 9.68
N PRO A 320 -17.13 -22.27 10.85
CA PRO A 320 -16.83 -21.42 12.02
C PRO A 320 -15.46 -20.73 12.01
N PHE A 321 -14.65 -20.89 10.96
CA PHE A 321 -13.28 -20.36 10.93
C PHE A 321 -13.16 -19.21 9.94
N PRO A 322 -12.95 -17.95 10.36
CA PRO A 322 -12.65 -16.88 9.42
C PRO A 322 -11.29 -17.09 8.77
N THR A 323 -11.21 -16.88 7.45
CA THR A 323 -9.97 -17.08 6.67
C THR A 323 -9.50 -15.84 5.95
N SER A 324 -10.41 -14.91 5.64
CA SER A 324 -10.09 -13.66 4.95
C SER A 324 -11.14 -12.60 5.26
N ILE A 325 -10.67 -11.36 5.44
CA ILE A 325 -11.50 -10.18 5.67
C ILE A 325 -11.03 -9.07 4.72
N ARG A 326 -11.95 -8.38 4.07
CA ARG A 326 -11.65 -7.19 3.24
C ARG A 326 -12.72 -6.13 3.36
N PHE A 327 -12.31 -4.91 3.57
CA PHE A 327 -13.14 -3.72 3.47
C PHE A 327 -12.74 -2.93 2.25
N ALA A 328 -13.71 -2.70 1.37
CA ALA A 328 -13.53 -1.88 0.18
C ALA A 328 -13.88 -0.41 0.46
N SER A 329 -14.64 -0.15 1.51
CA SER A 329 -14.99 1.19 1.99
C SER A 329 -15.30 1.17 3.49
N VAL A 330 -15.54 2.35 4.07
CA VAL A 330 -15.93 2.52 5.49
C VAL A 330 -17.15 1.68 5.88
N ASP A 331 -18.11 1.50 4.98
CA ASP A 331 -19.36 0.81 5.28
C ASP A 331 -19.38 -0.62 4.76
N GLN A 332 -18.60 -0.93 3.72
CA GLN A 332 -18.69 -2.20 3.02
C GLN A 332 -17.48 -3.10 3.24
N GLY A 333 -17.74 -4.27 3.81
CA GLY A 333 -16.74 -5.32 3.98
C GLY A 333 -17.28 -6.70 3.72
N TRP A 334 -16.36 -7.62 3.50
CA TRP A 334 -16.60 -9.02 3.22
C TRP A 334 -15.74 -9.90 4.10
N LEU A 335 -16.30 -11.02 4.50
CA LEU A 335 -15.64 -12.04 5.30
C LEU A 335 -15.86 -13.40 4.64
N ALA A 336 -14.77 -14.15 4.48
CA ALA A 336 -14.82 -15.56 4.16
C ALA A 336 -14.65 -16.37 5.43
N CYS A 337 -15.52 -17.37 5.58
CA CYS A 337 -15.44 -18.38 6.61
C CYS A 337 -15.32 -19.76 5.99
N GLU A 338 -14.68 -20.66 6.72
CA GLU A 338 -14.40 -22.04 6.36
C GLU A 338 -14.81 -22.99 7.49
N GLY A 339 -15.21 -24.20 7.13
CA GLY A 339 -15.42 -25.31 8.06
C GLY A 339 -14.39 -26.41 7.89
N GLU A 340 -14.48 -27.41 8.75
CA GLU A 340 -13.57 -28.56 8.73
C GLU A 340 -13.46 -29.18 7.33
N GLY A 341 -12.23 -29.31 6.86
CA GLY A 341 -11.93 -29.88 5.56
C GLY A 341 -11.90 -31.40 5.59
N ALA A 342 -12.41 -32.03 4.53
CA ALA A 342 -12.25 -33.44 4.26
C ALA A 342 -11.76 -33.63 2.82
N THR A 343 -10.53 -34.11 2.65
CA THR A 343 -9.88 -34.29 1.35
C THR A 343 -9.73 -32.97 0.58
N ILE A 344 -10.46 -32.75 -0.52
CA ILE A 344 -10.50 -31.48 -1.26
C ILE A 344 -11.66 -30.58 -0.82
N MET A 345 -12.62 -31.11 -0.06
CA MET A 345 -13.87 -30.40 0.27
C MET A 345 -13.76 -29.68 1.60
N SER A 346 -14.28 -28.46 1.70
CA SER A 346 -14.51 -27.75 2.97
C SER A 346 -15.75 -26.87 2.87
N ALA A 347 -16.49 -26.78 3.98
CA ALA A 347 -17.65 -25.89 4.06
C ALA A 347 -17.23 -24.43 3.97
N LYS A 348 -18.04 -23.56 3.37
CA LYS A 348 -17.72 -22.13 3.20
C LYS A 348 -18.94 -21.24 3.37
N ALA A 349 -18.70 -20.04 3.88
CA ALA A 349 -19.66 -18.95 3.89
C ALA A 349 -18.97 -17.66 3.48
N ILE A 350 -19.62 -16.88 2.61
CA ILE A 350 -19.21 -15.51 2.30
C ILE A 350 -20.25 -14.57 2.90
N LEU A 351 -19.81 -13.68 3.79
CA LEU A 351 -20.66 -12.70 4.45
C LEU A 351 -20.29 -11.30 3.99
N LYS A 352 -21.27 -10.41 3.98
CA LYS A 352 -21.10 -8.99 3.69
C LYS A 352 -21.57 -8.15 4.87
N SER A 353 -20.80 -7.13 5.21
CA SER A 353 -21.24 -6.01 6.03
C SER A 353 -21.54 -4.80 5.15
N ALA A 354 -22.59 -4.07 5.49
CA ALA A 354 -22.97 -2.81 4.82
C ALA A 354 -23.00 -1.62 5.81
N GLU A 355 -22.48 -1.83 7.02
CA GLU A 355 -22.47 -0.86 8.12
C GLU A 355 -21.15 -0.92 8.89
N GLY A 356 -20.05 -1.16 8.17
CA GLY A 356 -18.72 -1.12 8.74
C GLY A 356 -18.56 -2.16 9.85
N GLY A 357 -18.79 -3.43 9.52
CA GLY A 357 -18.48 -4.59 10.36
C GLY A 357 -19.32 -4.76 11.63
N THR A 358 -20.32 -3.91 11.89
CA THR A 358 -21.20 -4.04 13.07
C THR A 358 -22.18 -5.20 12.96
N SER A 359 -22.61 -5.52 11.74
CA SER A 359 -23.32 -6.77 11.42
C SER A 359 -22.89 -7.32 10.07
N TRP A 360 -23.19 -8.60 9.88
CA TRP A 360 -22.76 -9.40 8.74
C TRP A 360 -23.94 -10.24 8.24
N VAL A 361 -24.17 -10.20 6.93
CA VAL A 361 -25.26 -10.92 6.26
C VAL A 361 -24.65 -11.92 5.27
N PRO A 362 -24.98 -13.23 5.37
CA PRO A 362 -24.54 -14.22 4.39
C PRO A 362 -24.99 -13.85 2.97
N GLN A 363 -24.07 -13.98 2.02
CA GLN A 363 -24.32 -13.79 0.58
C GLN A 363 -24.38 -15.13 -0.16
N SER A 364 -23.50 -16.06 0.21
CA SER A 364 -23.48 -17.43 -0.34
C SER A 364 -22.94 -18.41 0.70
N GLU A 365 -23.51 -19.61 0.76
CA GLU A 365 -23.13 -20.66 1.70
C GLU A 365 -23.11 -22.04 1.05
N VAL A 366 -22.10 -22.83 1.38
CA VAL A 366 -21.98 -24.23 0.96
C VAL A 366 -21.49 -25.08 2.12
N PHE A 367 -22.38 -25.88 2.69
CA PHE A 367 -22.08 -26.73 3.86
C PHE A 367 -22.34 -28.20 3.53
N ALA A 368 -22.00 -29.09 4.47
CA ALA A 368 -22.43 -30.47 4.38
C ALA A 368 -23.99 -30.57 4.37
N PRO A 369 -24.58 -31.58 3.72
CA PRO A 369 -26.02 -31.77 3.70
C PRO A 369 -26.62 -31.81 5.10
N GLY A 370 -27.66 -30.99 5.35
CA GLY A 370 -28.33 -30.90 6.65
C GLY A 370 -27.69 -29.93 7.66
N SER A 371 -26.56 -29.29 7.32
CA SER A 371 -25.86 -28.34 8.20
C SER A 371 -26.47 -26.93 8.26
N GLY A 372 -27.67 -26.73 7.69
CA GLY A 372 -28.47 -25.53 7.90
C GLY A 372 -27.99 -24.27 7.15
N ALA A 373 -27.56 -24.40 5.88
CA ALA A 373 -27.34 -23.25 5.01
C ALA A 373 -28.63 -22.40 4.92
N THR A 374 -28.46 -21.09 5.05
CA THR A 374 -29.52 -20.08 5.16
C THR A 374 -29.70 -19.28 3.87
N VAL A 375 -28.69 -19.26 3.00
CA VAL A 375 -28.72 -18.60 1.70
C VAL A 375 -28.31 -19.56 0.57
N PRO A 376 -28.64 -19.26 -0.70
CA PRO A 376 -28.25 -20.10 -1.83
C PRO A 376 -26.73 -20.26 -1.99
N VAL A 377 -26.31 -21.37 -2.60
CA VAL A 377 -24.89 -21.66 -2.88
C VAL A 377 -24.27 -20.66 -3.85
N GLY A 378 -25.04 -20.09 -4.78
CA GLY A 378 -24.54 -19.06 -5.70
C GLY A 378 -23.37 -19.51 -6.59
N GLY A 379 -23.18 -20.82 -6.80
CA GLY A 379 -21.98 -21.31 -7.51
C GLY A 379 -20.69 -21.32 -6.68
N LEU A 380 -20.77 -21.04 -5.37
CA LEU A 380 -19.66 -21.23 -4.43
C LEU A 380 -19.26 -22.72 -4.40
N SER A 381 -17.98 -22.98 -4.62
CA SER A 381 -17.45 -24.35 -4.63
C SER A 381 -17.32 -24.90 -3.21
N ILE A 382 -17.74 -26.16 -3.03
CA ILE A 382 -17.40 -26.94 -1.83
C ILE A 382 -15.95 -27.44 -1.89
N ASP A 383 -15.37 -27.52 -3.08
CA ASP A 383 -14.00 -27.93 -3.28
C ASP A 383 -13.03 -26.77 -3.01
N GLY A 384 -11.80 -27.11 -2.65
CA GLY A 384 -10.73 -26.18 -2.30
C GLY A 384 -10.80 -25.70 -0.86
N HIS A 385 -9.69 -25.15 -0.34
CA HIS A 385 -9.55 -24.72 1.06
C HIS A 385 -9.08 -23.28 1.20
N GLN A 386 -9.16 -22.71 2.40
CA GLN A 386 -8.63 -21.41 2.78
C GLN A 386 -9.06 -20.27 1.84
N PRO A 387 -10.35 -19.94 1.79
CA PRO A 387 -10.84 -18.89 0.92
C PRO A 387 -10.19 -17.54 1.22
N GLY A 388 -9.56 -16.96 0.19
CA GLY A 388 -9.13 -15.58 0.17
C GLY A 388 -10.05 -14.75 -0.72
N LEU A 389 -10.26 -13.49 -0.37
CA LEU A 389 -11.12 -12.60 -1.15
C LEU A 389 -10.49 -11.23 -1.41
N ALA A 390 -10.95 -10.60 -2.49
CA ALA A 390 -10.72 -9.20 -2.82
C ALA A 390 -12.01 -8.63 -3.39
N PHE A 391 -12.44 -7.46 -2.92
CA PHE A 391 -13.70 -6.84 -3.34
C PHE A 391 -13.51 -5.34 -3.57
N ARG A 392 -14.29 -4.82 -4.50
CA ARG A 392 -14.48 -3.40 -4.75
C ARG A 392 -15.83 -2.91 -4.18
N PRO A 393 -16.01 -1.59 -3.97
CA PRO A 393 -17.24 -1.06 -3.39
C PRO A 393 -18.50 -1.25 -4.24
N ASP A 394 -18.35 -1.50 -5.54
CA ASP A 394 -19.46 -1.83 -6.44
C ASP A 394 -19.95 -3.28 -6.28
N GLY A 395 -19.23 -4.11 -5.50
CA GLY A 395 -19.55 -5.51 -5.30
C GLY A 395 -18.90 -6.46 -6.30
N HIS A 396 -18.08 -5.96 -7.23
CA HIS A 396 -17.18 -6.81 -8.01
C HIS A 396 -16.09 -7.36 -7.10
N GLY A 397 -15.79 -8.64 -7.25
CA GLY A 397 -14.82 -9.28 -6.38
C GLY A 397 -14.32 -10.61 -6.91
N TRP A 398 -13.20 -11.03 -6.35
CA TRP A 398 -12.56 -12.31 -6.60
C TRP A 398 -12.54 -13.14 -5.33
N LEU A 399 -12.65 -14.45 -5.53
CA LEU A 399 -12.48 -15.48 -4.52
C LEU A 399 -11.48 -16.48 -5.06
N TRP A 400 -10.43 -16.76 -4.30
CA TRP A 400 -9.53 -17.86 -4.60
C TRP A 400 -9.57 -18.90 -3.49
N LEU A 401 -9.41 -20.14 -3.92
CA LEU A 401 -9.40 -21.32 -3.06
C LEU A 401 -8.11 -22.06 -3.34
N THR A 402 -7.41 -22.47 -2.29
CA THR A 402 -6.31 -23.41 -2.46
C THR A 402 -6.87 -24.70 -3.05
N ARG A 403 -6.17 -25.27 -4.04
CA ARG A 403 -6.56 -26.52 -4.75
C ARG A 403 -7.75 -26.44 -5.69
N ASP A 404 -8.41 -25.29 -5.85
CA ASP A 404 -9.51 -25.09 -6.81
C ASP A 404 -9.28 -23.82 -7.66
N CYS A 405 -10.27 -23.44 -8.47
CA CYS A 405 -10.17 -22.32 -9.39
C CYS A 405 -10.18 -20.95 -8.69
N LEU A 406 -9.79 -19.92 -9.45
CA LEU A 406 -10.12 -18.53 -9.16
C LEU A 406 -11.56 -18.26 -9.61
N TYR A 407 -12.33 -17.57 -8.79
CA TYR A 407 -13.73 -17.22 -9.02
C TYR A 407 -13.91 -15.71 -9.03
N GLY A 408 -14.88 -15.23 -9.81
CA GLY A 408 -15.31 -13.84 -9.87
C GLY A 408 -16.78 -13.70 -9.53
N THR A 409 -17.15 -12.54 -9.00
CA THR A 409 -18.52 -12.12 -8.72
C THR A 409 -18.70 -10.67 -9.19
N ALA A 410 -19.93 -10.32 -9.58
CA ALA A 410 -20.37 -8.96 -9.90
C ALA A 410 -21.55 -8.51 -9.03
N ASP A 411 -21.92 -9.32 -8.02
CA ASP A 411 -23.11 -9.12 -7.20
C ASP A 411 -22.81 -9.30 -5.71
N SER A 412 -21.62 -8.82 -5.29
CA SER A 412 -21.16 -8.83 -3.90
C SER A 412 -21.00 -10.23 -3.29
N GLY A 413 -20.78 -11.25 -4.12
CA GLY A 413 -20.55 -12.63 -3.69
C GLY A 413 -21.83 -13.47 -3.55
N ALA A 414 -22.95 -13.01 -4.10
CA ALA A 414 -24.18 -13.81 -4.16
C ALA A 414 -24.12 -14.88 -5.26
N ASN A 415 -23.41 -14.60 -6.38
CA ASN A 415 -23.13 -15.55 -7.44
C ASN A 415 -21.64 -15.52 -7.84
N TRP A 416 -21.10 -16.70 -8.15
CA TRP A 416 -19.69 -16.95 -8.44
C TRP A 416 -19.53 -17.68 -9.78
N THR A 417 -18.58 -17.21 -10.57
CA THR A 417 -18.20 -17.82 -11.86
C THR A 417 -16.71 -18.06 -11.93
N ARG A 418 -16.29 -19.18 -12.51
CA ARG A 418 -14.86 -19.52 -12.69
C ARG A 418 -14.18 -18.53 -13.63
N LEU A 419 -12.99 -18.10 -13.26
CA LEU A 419 -12.11 -17.22 -14.04
C LEU A 419 -11.02 -18.03 -14.77
N GLY A 420 -10.18 -17.35 -15.55
CA GLY A 420 -9.18 -17.94 -16.45
C GLY A 420 -8.06 -18.75 -15.77
N ILE A 421 -7.95 -18.73 -14.43
CA ILE A 421 -7.07 -19.60 -13.65
C ILE A 421 -7.93 -20.71 -13.04
N CYS A 422 -8.01 -21.84 -13.73
CA CYS A 422 -8.88 -22.95 -13.32
C CYS A 422 -8.28 -24.31 -13.73
N GLN A 423 -7.29 -24.76 -12.95
CA GLN A 423 -6.73 -26.10 -13.03
C GLN A 423 -6.59 -26.68 -11.61
N PRO A 424 -7.68 -27.22 -11.04
CA PRO A 424 -7.69 -27.78 -9.68
C PRO A 424 -6.57 -28.81 -9.48
N ASP A 425 -6.00 -28.85 -8.28
CA ASP A 425 -4.83 -29.67 -7.89
C ASP A 425 -3.54 -29.49 -8.72
N LEU A 426 -3.52 -28.60 -9.71
CA LEU A 426 -2.34 -28.28 -10.52
C LEU A 426 -1.87 -26.84 -10.30
N GLN A 427 -2.82 -25.90 -10.26
CA GLN A 427 -2.57 -24.48 -10.01
C GLN A 427 -3.17 -24.07 -8.67
N PHE A 428 -2.39 -23.32 -7.90
CA PHE A 428 -2.77 -22.89 -6.56
C PHE A 428 -2.59 -21.37 -6.50
N VAL A 429 -3.70 -20.65 -6.32
CA VAL A 429 -3.67 -19.21 -6.12
C VAL A 429 -3.47 -18.96 -4.63
N SER A 430 -2.35 -18.34 -4.25
CA SER A 430 -2.05 -18.00 -2.85
C SER A 430 -2.58 -16.62 -2.46
N SER A 431 -2.55 -15.68 -3.40
CA SER A 431 -3.00 -14.31 -3.20
C SER A 431 -3.49 -13.73 -4.52
N ALA A 432 -4.51 -12.89 -4.49
CA ALA A 432 -4.94 -12.14 -5.66
C ALA A 432 -5.47 -10.76 -5.26
N TRP A 433 -5.43 -9.83 -6.21
CA TRP A 433 -5.84 -8.46 -6.00
C TRP A 433 -6.55 -7.91 -7.23
N LEU A 434 -7.77 -7.43 -7.04
CA LEU A 434 -8.59 -6.79 -8.07
C LEU A 434 -8.38 -5.28 -8.00
N VAL A 435 -7.82 -4.69 -9.07
CA VAL A 435 -7.55 -3.24 -9.12
C VAL A 435 -8.80 -2.49 -9.60
N ASP A 436 -9.37 -2.95 -10.71
CA ASP A 436 -10.62 -2.46 -11.28
C ASP A 436 -11.34 -3.60 -12.02
N ASP A 437 -12.42 -3.30 -12.76
CA ASP A 437 -13.23 -4.34 -13.42
C ASP A 437 -12.50 -5.07 -14.56
N LEU A 438 -11.38 -4.53 -15.05
CA LEU A 438 -10.58 -5.09 -16.12
C LEU A 438 -9.23 -5.61 -15.62
N HIS A 439 -8.61 -4.89 -14.69
CA HIS A 439 -7.24 -5.14 -14.25
C HIS A 439 -7.19 -5.86 -12.90
N GLY A 440 -6.36 -6.91 -12.83
CA GLY A 440 -6.09 -7.60 -11.58
C GLY A 440 -4.89 -8.53 -11.67
N PHE A 441 -4.42 -8.97 -10.50
CA PHE A 441 -3.21 -9.77 -10.36
C PHE A 441 -3.48 -10.99 -9.49
N ALA A 442 -2.89 -12.13 -9.85
CA ALA A 442 -2.96 -13.37 -9.09
C ALA A 442 -1.57 -13.98 -8.97
N LEU A 443 -1.19 -14.32 -7.73
CA LEU A 443 0.01 -15.06 -7.42
C LEU A 443 -0.31 -16.56 -7.46
N VAL A 444 0.31 -17.28 -8.38
CA VAL A 444 -0.05 -18.67 -8.72
C VAL A 444 1.17 -19.57 -8.66
N SER A 445 1.14 -20.60 -7.83
CA SER A 445 2.11 -21.70 -7.92
C SER A 445 1.54 -22.84 -8.77
N SER A 446 2.42 -23.50 -9.53
CA SER A 446 2.04 -24.66 -10.35
C SER A 446 2.86 -25.89 -9.97
N ALA A 447 2.20 -26.99 -9.62
CA ALA A 447 2.85 -28.20 -9.13
C ALA A 447 3.76 -28.87 -10.17
N ASP A 448 3.41 -28.75 -11.45
CA ASP A 448 4.15 -29.31 -12.59
C ASP A 448 5.36 -28.46 -13.00
N LYS A 449 5.26 -27.13 -12.90
CA LYS A 449 6.31 -26.21 -13.36
C LYS A 449 7.37 -25.88 -12.31
N ARG A 450 7.14 -26.22 -11.03
CA ARG A 450 8.00 -25.80 -9.89
C ARG A 450 8.32 -24.29 -9.89
N THR A 451 7.36 -23.48 -10.30
CA THR A 451 7.48 -22.01 -10.35
C THR A 451 6.29 -21.37 -9.67
N LEU A 452 6.57 -20.19 -9.12
CA LEU A 452 5.58 -19.25 -8.64
C LEU A 452 5.50 -18.11 -9.66
N GLU A 453 4.33 -17.85 -10.20
CA GLU A 453 4.10 -16.86 -11.25
C GLU A 453 3.18 -15.76 -10.72
N LEU A 454 3.53 -14.50 -10.97
CA LEU A 454 2.56 -13.41 -10.91
C LEU A 454 1.89 -13.32 -12.28
N ARG A 455 0.56 -13.45 -12.30
CA ARG A 455 -0.24 -13.36 -13.51
C ARG A 455 -1.13 -12.13 -13.45
N ALA A 456 -1.21 -11.39 -14.55
CA ALA A 456 -2.06 -10.23 -14.71
C ALA A 456 -3.20 -10.51 -15.70
N THR A 457 -4.30 -9.80 -15.55
CA THR A 457 -5.43 -9.76 -16.49
C THR A 457 -5.73 -8.32 -16.85
N ASP A 458 -6.20 -8.10 -18.08
CA ASP A 458 -6.69 -6.81 -18.60
C ASP A 458 -8.13 -6.94 -19.13
N ASP A 459 -8.79 -8.07 -18.86
CA ASP A 459 -10.13 -8.43 -19.35
C ASP A 459 -11.06 -8.94 -18.25
N GLY A 460 -10.81 -8.53 -17.01
CA GLY A 460 -11.65 -8.84 -15.85
C GLY A 460 -11.50 -10.28 -15.34
N GLY A 461 -10.38 -10.93 -15.69
CA GLY A 461 -10.07 -12.29 -15.29
C GLY A 461 -10.55 -13.37 -16.27
N ALA A 462 -10.98 -13.01 -17.48
CA ALA A 462 -11.29 -14.00 -18.51
C ALA A 462 -10.01 -14.70 -19.01
N THR A 463 -8.92 -13.95 -19.17
CA THR A 463 -7.60 -14.46 -19.51
C THR A 463 -6.52 -13.87 -18.61
N PHE A 464 -5.43 -14.62 -18.44
CA PHE A 464 -4.29 -14.23 -17.62
C PHE A 464 -2.98 -14.46 -18.36
N HIS A 465 -2.03 -13.55 -18.20
CA HIS A 465 -0.68 -13.65 -18.73
C HIS A 465 0.36 -13.48 -17.62
N VAL A 466 1.52 -14.13 -17.74
CA VAL A 466 2.58 -14.07 -16.74
C VAL A 466 3.34 -12.74 -16.88
N VAL A 467 3.50 -12.01 -15.78
CA VAL A 467 4.28 -10.75 -15.73
C VAL A 467 5.57 -10.87 -14.91
N ALA A 468 5.61 -11.78 -13.94
CA ALA A 468 6.83 -12.15 -13.21
C ALA A 468 6.82 -13.63 -12.82
N SER A 469 8.00 -14.18 -12.54
CA SER A 469 8.15 -15.57 -12.11
C SER A 469 9.33 -15.74 -11.17
N TRP A 470 9.14 -16.55 -10.14
CA TRP A 470 10.16 -16.95 -9.18
C TRP A 470 10.29 -18.48 -9.18
N PRO A 471 11.51 -19.02 -9.06
CA PRO A 471 11.70 -20.45 -8.85
C PRO A 471 11.13 -20.83 -7.48
N LEU A 472 10.46 -21.99 -7.36
CA LEU A 472 10.09 -22.50 -6.03
C LEU A 472 11.35 -22.99 -5.30
N ALA A 473 11.45 -22.63 -4.02
CA ALA A 473 12.53 -23.02 -3.12
C ALA A 473 12.54 -24.52 -2.78
#